data_AF-A0A9X4IEI8-F1
#
_entry.id   AF-A0A9X4IEI8-F1
#
_cell.length_a   1.000
_cell.length_b   1.000
_cell.length_c   1.000
_cell.angle_alpha   90.00
_cell.angle_beta   90.00
_cell.angle_gamma   90.00
#
_symmetry.space_group_name_H-M   'P 1'
#
loop_
_entity.id
_entity.type
_entity.pdbx_description
1 polymer ?
#
loop_
_entity_poly.entity_id
_entity_poly.type
_entity_poly.pdbx_seq_one_letter_code
_entity_poly.pdbx_strand_id
1 'polypeptide(L)'
;MALAHRVNGTFQKGCNAMGSLTRPQGIEMVANQCLLTAGVGVAINSVSYLDGSVSIGDSSSPGTEPFFLGASPKITLELDCDRTGSAVSAQNFIRMSGGNANNMFTNIHSGDTPPPDFPALLNFCFGYMVSFMVNNRQSFLCELYFGQGHFDTNFSSVNNWWIGSPSIVGSGSAANLGNVIQITGNGTDGFTFSV
;
A
#
# COMPACT_ATOMS: atom_id res chain seq x y z
N MET A 1 -7.68 -17.53 -23.77
CA MET A 1 -8.98 -16.89 -24.03
C MET A 1 -9.98 -17.53 -23.09
N ALA A 2 -10.13 -16.98 -21.89
CA ALA A 2 -11.05 -17.50 -20.87
C ALA A 2 -12.26 -16.56 -20.80
N LEU A 3 -13.43 -17.15 -21.03
CA LEU A 3 -14.71 -16.50 -21.25
C LEU A 3 -15.32 -16.13 -19.89
N ALA A 4 -15.49 -14.84 -19.61
CA ALA A 4 -16.28 -14.39 -18.46
C ALA A 4 -17.78 -14.61 -18.76
N HIS A 5 -18.41 -15.54 -18.04
CA HIS A 5 -19.85 -15.76 -18.11
C HIS A 5 -20.56 -14.75 -17.22
N ARG A 6 -21.40 -13.89 -17.81
CA ARG A 6 -22.34 -13.02 -17.09
C ARG A 6 -23.54 -13.83 -16.64
N VAL A 7 -23.91 -13.73 -15.36
CA VAL A 7 -25.25 -14.08 -14.88
C VAL A 7 -25.78 -12.97 -13.95
N ASN A 8 -26.83 -12.30 -14.43
CA ASN A 8 -27.88 -11.56 -13.70
C ASN A 8 -27.50 -10.67 -12.50
N GLY A 9 -27.22 -9.40 -12.78
CA GLY A 9 -28.08 -8.30 -12.30
C GLY A 9 -28.16 -7.96 -10.81
N THR A 10 -27.38 -8.58 -9.93
CA THR A 10 -27.32 -8.19 -8.51
C THR A 10 -25.90 -8.38 -7.98
N PHE A 11 -25.26 -7.30 -7.50
CA PHE A 11 -24.10 -7.45 -6.61
C PHE A 11 -24.61 -8.05 -5.30
N GLN A 12 -24.61 -9.38 -5.21
CA GLN A 12 -24.83 -10.03 -3.93
C GLN A 12 -23.59 -9.81 -3.07
N LYS A 13 -23.76 -8.96 -2.06
CA LYS A 13 -22.92 -8.91 -0.86
C LYS A 13 -22.99 -10.29 -0.23
N GLY A 14 -22.06 -11.17 -0.59
CA GLY A 14 -21.88 -12.47 0.04
C GLY A 14 -21.36 -12.27 1.45
N CYS A 15 -22.26 -11.93 2.38
CA CYS A 15 -22.02 -12.14 3.80
C CYS A 15 -22.08 -13.65 4.04
N ASN A 16 -21.01 -14.35 3.69
CA ASN A 16 -20.70 -15.58 4.39
C ASN A 16 -20.02 -15.14 5.66
N ALA A 17 -20.61 -15.47 6.82
CA ALA A 17 -19.90 -15.43 8.08
C ALA A 17 -18.62 -16.27 7.91
N MET A 18 -17.50 -15.62 7.58
CA MET A 18 -16.20 -16.26 7.57
C MET A 18 -15.87 -16.54 9.02
N GLY A 19 -16.07 -17.79 9.43
CA GLY A 19 -15.25 -18.33 10.50
C GLY A 19 -13.79 -17.99 10.19
N SER A 20 -13.08 -17.46 11.19
CA SER A 20 -11.63 -17.24 11.18
C SER A 20 -10.96 -18.25 10.25
N LEU A 21 -10.41 -17.78 9.13
CA LEU A 21 -9.67 -18.62 8.19
C LEU A 21 -8.31 -18.93 8.83
N THR A 22 -8.29 -19.81 9.82
CA THR A 22 -7.07 -20.24 10.49
C THR A 22 -6.31 -21.14 9.53
N ARG A 23 -5.05 -20.79 9.17
CA ARG A 23 -4.16 -21.76 8.49
C ARG A 23 -4.00 -23.01 9.39
N PRO A 24 -3.57 -24.17 8.84
CA PRO A 24 -3.31 -25.39 9.62
C PRO A 24 -2.22 -25.29 10.71
N GLN A 25 -1.86 -24.10 11.17
CA GLN A 25 -0.87 -23.85 12.24
C GLN A 25 -1.32 -22.79 13.27
N GLY A 26 -2.60 -22.41 13.31
CA GLY A 26 -3.09 -21.49 14.36
C GLY A 26 -2.72 -20.01 14.17
N ILE A 27 -2.22 -19.62 13.00
CA ILE A 27 -1.93 -18.21 12.68
C ILE A 27 -3.23 -17.54 12.23
N GLU A 28 -3.67 -16.54 12.99
CA GLU A 28 -4.80 -15.68 12.62
C GLU A 28 -4.39 -14.70 11.53
N MET A 29 -5.13 -14.71 10.43
CA MET A 29 -5.01 -13.72 9.37
C MET A 29 -5.70 -12.44 9.81
N VAL A 30 -5.00 -11.30 9.73
CA VAL A 30 -5.55 -9.99 10.11
C VAL A 30 -5.68 -9.14 8.85
N ALA A 31 -6.78 -8.41 8.74
CA ALA A 31 -6.97 -7.43 7.67
C ALA A 31 -6.03 -6.23 7.90
N ASN A 32 -5.19 -5.94 6.91
CA ASN A 32 -4.27 -4.82 6.97
C ASN A 32 -4.67 -3.77 5.93
N GLN A 33 -4.98 -2.55 6.39
CA GLN A 33 -5.54 -1.50 5.55
C GLN A 33 -4.60 -0.31 5.41
N CYS A 34 -4.45 0.19 4.18
CA CYS A 34 -3.76 1.44 3.85
C CYS A 34 -4.75 2.39 3.15
N LEU A 35 -5.00 3.56 3.72
CA LEU A 35 -5.89 4.56 3.14
C LEU A 35 -5.14 5.53 2.23
N LEU A 36 -5.50 5.56 0.96
CA LEU A 36 -5.10 6.58 -0.01
C LEU A 36 -6.14 7.69 -0.06
N THR A 37 -5.71 8.94 0.15
CA THR A 37 -6.57 10.11 0.09
C THR A 37 -6.13 11.04 -1.03
N ALA A 38 -7.04 11.35 -1.97
CA ALA A 38 -6.86 12.42 -2.94
C ALA A 38 -7.19 13.76 -2.29
N GLY A 39 -6.18 14.60 -2.13
CA GLY A 39 -6.25 15.94 -1.58
C GLY A 39 -6.51 17.01 -2.65
N VAL A 40 -6.18 18.26 -2.33
CA VAL A 40 -6.43 19.40 -3.22
C VAL A 40 -5.65 19.21 -4.53
N GLY A 41 -6.34 19.45 -5.65
CA GLY A 41 -5.73 19.41 -6.99
C GLY A 41 -5.46 18.01 -7.54
N VAL A 42 -5.82 16.94 -6.82
CA VAL A 42 -5.60 15.55 -7.24
C VAL A 42 -6.91 14.76 -7.21
N ALA A 43 -7.11 13.89 -8.19
CA ALA A 43 -8.10 12.81 -8.15
C ALA A 43 -7.44 11.48 -8.53
N ILE A 44 -7.90 10.37 -7.94
CA ILE A 44 -7.45 9.02 -8.31
C ILE A 44 -8.47 8.44 -9.28
N ASN A 45 -8.10 8.34 -10.56
CA ASN A 45 -9.00 7.87 -11.62
C ASN A 45 -9.14 6.34 -11.65
N SER A 46 -8.05 5.63 -11.42
CA SER A 46 -8.05 4.17 -11.44
C SER A 46 -6.92 3.60 -10.60
N VAL A 47 -7.15 2.41 -10.07
CA VAL A 47 -6.18 1.59 -9.34
C VAL A 47 -6.29 0.18 -9.92
N SER A 48 -5.17 -0.43 -10.28
CA SER A 48 -5.11 -1.82 -10.75
C SER A 48 -3.92 -2.53 -10.15
N TYR A 49 -4.16 -3.72 -9.58
CA TYR A 49 -3.12 -4.51 -8.93
C TYR A 49 -2.00 -4.88 -9.92
N LEU A 50 -0.76 -4.88 -9.44
CA LEU A 50 0.40 -5.36 -10.19
C LEU A 50 0.62 -6.84 -9.88
N ASP A 51 0.25 -7.71 -10.82
CA ASP A 51 0.42 -9.15 -10.67
C ASP A 51 1.88 -9.53 -10.34
N GLY A 52 2.04 -10.43 -9.37
CA GLY A 52 3.37 -10.88 -8.91
C GLY A 52 4.13 -9.88 -8.03
N SER A 53 3.54 -8.75 -7.65
CA SER A 53 4.17 -7.76 -6.76
C SER A 53 4.06 -8.10 -5.26
N VAL A 54 3.16 -9.01 -4.88
CA VAL A 54 2.96 -9.37 -3.47
C VAL A 54 4.13 -10.19 -2.92
N SER A 55 4.61 -9.80 -1.74
CA SER A 55 5.61 -10.52 -0.97
C SER A 55 5.19 -10.55 0.50
N ILE A 56 5.05 -11.75 1.05
CA ILE A 56 4.60 -11.97 2.44
C ILE A 56 5.58 -12.95 3.09
N GLY A 57 6.74 -12.43 3.46
CA GLY A 57 7.79 -13.13 4.18
C GLY A 57 8.18 -14.50 3.63
N ASP A 58 8.73 -15.32 4.53
CA ASP A 58 9.41 -16.57 4.16
C ASP A 58 8.46 -17.77 4.18
N SER A 59 7.17 -17.59 4.51
CA SER A 59 6.27 -18.71 4.79
C SER A 59 4.76 -18.50 4.52
N SER A 60 4.33 -17.37 3.95
CA SER A 60 2.90 -17.11 3.68
C SER A 60 2.60 -16.85 2.21
N SER A 61 1.62 -17.60 1.69
CA SER A 61 0.78 -17.07 0.61
C SER A 61 -0.25 -16.12 1.23
N PRO A 62 -0.67 -15.07 0.51
CA PRO A 62 -1.78 -14.25 0.94
C PRO A 62 -3.01 -15.08 1.29
N GLY A 63 -3.79 -14.67 2.30
CA GLY A 63 -5.12 -15.22 2.53
C GLY A 63 -6.07 -14.87 1.39
N THR A 64 -5.84 -13.69 0.80
CA THR A 64 -6.57 -13.11 -0.33
C THR A 64 -5.59 -12.30 -1.19
N GLU A 65 -5.79 -12.26 -2.51
CA GLU A 65 -5.03 -11.32 -3.36
C GLU A 65 -5.23 -9.88 -2.84
N PRO A 66 -4.20 -9.02 -2.86
CA PRO A 66 -4.35 -7.62 -2.49
C PRO A 66 -5.48 -6.97 -3.29
N PHE A 67 -6.45 -6.37 -2.60
CA PHE A 67 -7.59 -5.72 -3.23
C PHE A 67 -7.75 -4.29 -2.72
N PHE A 68 -8.63 -3.54 -3.37
CA PHE A 68 -8.96 -2.19 -2.95
C PHE A 68 -10.47 -1.98 -2.87
N LEU A 69 -10.88 -1.07 -2.00
CA LEU A 69 -12.26 -0.66 -1.76
C LEU A 69 -12.39 0.85 -1.95
N GLY A 70 -13.57 1.28 -2.40
CA GLY A 70 -13.90 2.69 -2.56
C GLY A 70 -13.49 3.28 -3.92
N ALA A 71 -13.48 4.61 -3.97
CA ALA A 71 -13.15 5.42 -5.13
C ALA A 71 -12.67 6.80 -4.65
N SER A 72 -12.03 7.57 -5.54
CA SER A 72 -11.63 8.94 -5.22
C SER A 72 -12.77 9.74 -4.56
N PRO A 73 -12.52 10.45 -3.44
CA PRO A 73 -11.20 10.83 -2.93
C PRO A 73 -10.57 9.84 -1.94
N LYS A 74 -11.20 8.70 -1.62
CA LYS A 74 -10.69 7.77 -0.59
C LYS A 74 -10.72 6.34 -1.10
N ILE A 75 -9.55 5.74 -1.22
CA ILE A 75 -9.37 4.35 -1.64
C ILE A 75 -8.64 3.62 -0.52
N THR A 76 -9.20 2.52 -0.05
CA THR A 76 -8.54 1.65 0.93
C THR A 76 -7.92 0.47 0.19
N LEU A 77 -6.62 0.24 0.38
CA LEU A 77 -5.95 -0.98 -0.03
C LEU A 77 -5.98 -1.97 1.13
N GLU A 78 -6.23 -3.25 0.86
CA GLU A 78 -6.36 -4.27 1.89
C GLU A 78 -5.62 -5.56 1.51
N LEU A 79 -4.96 -6.15 2.49
CA LEU A 79 -4.34 -7.47 2.39
C LEU A 79 -4.51 -8.26 3.69
N ASP A 80 -5.10 -9.44 3.59
CA ASP A 80 -5.19 -10.38 4.70
C ASP A 80 -3.91 -11.21 4.80
N CYS A 81 -3.15 -10.97 5.87
CA CYS A 81 -1.94 -11.72 6.16
C CYS A 81 -1.49 -11.55 7.60
N ASP A 82 -0.53 -12.39 7.97
CA ASP A 82 0.15 -12.34 9.25
C ASP A 82 1.21 -11.22 9.31
N ARG A 83 1.52 -10.77 10.52
CA ARG A 83 2.51 -9.72 10.80
C ARG A 83 3.79 -10.32 11.38
N THR A 84 4.50 -11.09 10.57
CA THR A 84 5.67 -11.86 11.01
C THR A 84 6.99 -11.10 10.90
N GLY A 85 7.05 -10.08 10.04
CA GLY A 85 8.27 -9.34 9.73
C GLY A 85 9.26 -10.16 8.91
N SER A 86 9.59 -9.69 7.72
CA SER A 86 10.57 -10.35 6.86
C SER A 86 11.50 -9.37 6.16
N ALA A 87 12.79 -9.72 6.19
CA ALA A 87 13.82 -9.05 5.42
C ALA A 87 13.63 -9.29 3.91
N VAL A 88 13.04 -10.42 3.51
CA VAL A 88 12.74 -10.71 2.10
C VAL A 88 11.67 -9.75 1.57
N SER A 89 10.58 -9.54 2.32
CA SER A 89 9.56 -8.54 1.97
C SER A 89 10.15 -7.13 1.89
N ALA A 90 11.00 -6.76 2.84
CA ALA A 90 11.71 -5.48 2.81
C ALA A 90 12.59 -5.32 1.55
N GLN A 91 13.43 -6.31 1.24
CA GLN A 91 14.29 -6.29 0.05
C GLN A 91 13.49 -6.26 -1.25
N ASN A 92 12.37 -6.99 -1.33
CA ASN A 92 11.47 -6.96 -2.48
C ASN A 92 10.87 -5.56 -2.67
N PHE A 93 10.36 -4.94 -1.61
CA PHE A 93 9.84 -3.58 -1.64
C PHE A 93 10.89 -2.57 -2.12
N ILE A 94 12.10 -2.64 -1.57
CA ILE A 94 13.22 -1.75 -1.94
C ILE A 94 13.56 -1.89 -3.42
N ARG A 95 13.69 -3.13 -3.92
CA ARG A 95 13.99 -3.43 -5.32
C ARG A 95 12.90 -2.88 -6.24
N MET A 96 11.64 -3.15 -5.93
CA MET A 96 10.49 -2.68 -6.72
C MET A 96 10.40 -1.15 -6.74
N SER A 97 10.74 -0.51 -5.63
CA SER A 97 10.77 0.96 -5.53
C SER A 97 11.94 1.58 -6.32
N GLY A 98 12.82 0.80 -6.93
CA GLY A 98 13.97 1.30 -7.71
C GLY A 98 15.29 1.38 -6.93
N GLY A 99 15.34 0.82 -5.71
CA GLY A 99 16.58 0.55 -4.98
C GLY A 99 17.27 1.77 -4.35
N ASN A 100 16.72 2.97 -4.49
CA ASN A 100 17.23 4.18 -3.86
C ASN A 100 16.35 4.58 -2.67
N ALA A 101 16.95 4.97 -1.54
CA ALA A 101 16.25 5.46 -0.36
C ALA A 101 15.28 6.61 -0.70
N ASN A 102 15.66 7.49 -1.62
CA ASN A 102 14.83 8.61 -2.07
C ASN A 102 13.60 8.16 -2.87
N ASN A 103 13.50 6.90 -3.28
CA ASN A 103 12.35 6.40 -4.01
C ASN A 103 11.24 5.87 -3.09
N MET A 104 11.41 6.00 -1.78
CA MET A 104 10.49 5.50 -0.78
C MET A 104 10.19 6.60 0.23
N PHE A 105 9.02 6.49 0.84
CA PHE A 105 8.54 7.41 1.84
C PHE A 105 7.74 6.63 2.88
N THR A 106 7.92 7.01 4.14
CA THR A 106 7.06 6.65 5.24
C THR A 106 6.81 7.91 6.06
N ASN A 107 5.68 7.96 6.77
CA ASN A 107 5.41 9.11 7.62
C ASN A 107 6.28 9.02 8.87
N ILE A 108 7.29 9.88 8.96
CA ILE A 108 8.22 9.96 10.09
C ILE A 108 7.55 10.79 11.20
N HIS A 109 7.69 10.40 12.47
CA HIS A 109 7.35 11.30 13.57
C HIS A 109 8.17 12.58 13.50
N SER A 110 7.59 13.71 13.90
CA SER A 110 8.37 14.84 14.39
C SER A 110 9.16 14.40 15.64
N GLY A 111 10.42 14.00 15.47
CA GLY A 111 11.29 13.51 16.54
C GLY A 111 12.17 12.33 16.12
N ASP A 112 11.73 11.56 15.12
CA ASP A 112 12.53 10.47 14.56
C ASP A 112 13.46 11.06 13.50
N THR A 113 14.73 11.21 13.85
CA THR A 113 15.78 11.65 12.93
C THR A 113 16.83 10.55 12.83
N PRO A 114 17.19 10.08 11.61
CA PRO A 114 16.52 10.18 10.30
C PRO A 114 15.50 9.03 10.10
N PRO A 115 14.69 9.05 9.02
CA PRO A 115 14.04 7.81 8.59
C PRO A 115 15.12 6.75 8.38
N PRO A 116 14.89 5.46 8.67
CA PRO A 116 15.84 4.46 8.21
C PRO A 116 15.88 4.59 6.68
N ASP A 117 17.07 4.72 6.10
CA ASP A 117 17.28 4.89 4.65
C ASP A 117 16.49 3.84 3.84
N PHE A 118 16.22 2.70 4.46
CA PHE A 118 15.39 1.62 3.95
C PHE A 118 14.60 0.94 5.08
N PRO A 119 13.41 0.37 4.83
CA PRO A 119 12.80 -0.54 5.79
C PRO A 119 13.70 -1.78 5.96
N ALA A 120 14.07 -2.12 7.19
CA ALA A 120 14.85 -3.34 7.46
C ALA A 120 13.97 -4.60 7.45
N LEU A 121 12.73 -4.47 7.92
CA LEU A 121 11.74 -5.53 8.00
C LEU A 121 10.35 -4.99 7.62
N LEU A 122 9.67 -5.69 6.73
CA LEU A 122 8.26 -5.45 6.42
C LEU A 122 7.46 -6.73 6.72
N ASN A 123 6.24 -6.58 7.21
CA ASN A 123 5.32 -7.73 7.33
C ASN A 123 4.98 -8.26 5.93
N PHE A 124 4.69 -7.34 5.01
CA PHE A 124 4.42 -7.66 3.60
C PHE A 124 4.63 -6.42 2.74
N CYS A 125 4.65 -6.63 1.43
CA CYS A 125 4.49 -5.56 0.44
C CYS A 125 3.70 -6.04 -0.78
N PHE A 126 3.14 -5.09 -1.54
CA PHE A 126 2.44 -5.32 -2.82
C PHE A 126 2.43 -4.03 -3.64
N GLY A 127 2.03 -4.10 -4.91
CA GLY A 127 2.03 -2.97 -5.83
C GLY A 127 0.72 -2.77 -6.58
N TYR A 128 0.48 -1.52 -6.95
CA TYR A 128 -0.62 -1.08 -7.81
C TYR A 128 -0.10 -0.14 -8.89
N MET A 129 -0.66 -0.24 -10.08
CA MET A 129 -0.62 0.83 -11.08
C MET A 129 -1.74 1.82 -10.74
N VAL A 130 -1.39 3.09 -10.54
CA VAL A 130 -2.34 4.14 -10.12
C VAL A 130 -2.35 5.28 -11.13
N SER A 131 -3.55 5.64 -11.58
CA SER A 131 -3.79 6.78 -12.47
C SER A 131 -4.34 7.95 -11.67
N PHE A 132 -3.61 9.06 -11.70
CA PHE A 132 -3.99 10.33 -11.11
C PHE A 132 -4.46 11.31 -12.19
N MET A 133 -5.40 12.17 -11.82
CA MET A 133 -5.73 13.40 -12.55
C MET A 133 -5.27 14.59 -11.71
N VAL A 134 -4.42 15.43 -12.28
CA VAL A 134 -3.91 16.64 -11.65
C VAL A 134 -4.62 17.86 -12.22
N ASN A 135 -5.21 18.67 -11.34
CA ASN A 135 -5.92 19.91 -11.66
C ASN A 135 -6.95 19.76 -12.80
N ASN A 136 -7.58 18.59 -12.91
CA ASN A 136 -8.51 18.21 -13.98
C ASN A 136 -7.94 18.37 -15.40
N ARG A 137 -6.62 18.29 -15.58
CA ARG A 137 -5.96 18.58 -16.87
C ARG A 137 -4.94 17.54 -17.28
N GLN A 138 -4.16 17.01 -16.33
CA GLN A 138 -3.05 16.12 -16.64
C GLN A 138 -3.24 14.77 -15.98
N SER A 139 -3.25 13.72 -16.80
CA SER A 139 -3.21 12.35 -16.31
C SER A 139 -1.77 11.94 -16.01
N PHE A 140 -1.55 11.33 -14.86
CA PHE A 140 -0.26 10.80 -14.42
C PHE A 140 -0.45 9.33 -14.01
N LEU A 141 0.25 8.41 -14.68
CA LEU A 141 0.16 6.98 -14.43
C LEU A 141 1.49 6.51 -13.84
N CYS A 142 1.46 5.83 -12.70
CA CYS A 142 2.67 5.33 -12.07
C CYS A 142 2.45 4.04 -11.28
N GLU A 143 3.53 3.27 -11.16
CA GLU A 143 3.62 2.15 -10.25
C GLU A 143 3.87 2.67 -8.84
N LEU A 144 3.02 2.25 -7.90
CA LEU A 144 3.17 2.51 -6.47
C LEU A 144 3.22 1.18 -5.74
N TYR A 145 4.24 1.01 -4.92
CA TYR A 145 4.42 -0.13 -4.03
C TYR A 145 4.11 0.30 -2.61
N PHE A 146 3.47 -0.58 -1.87
CA PHE A 146 3.05 -0.36 -0.49
C PHE A 146 3.65 -1.46 0.37
N GLY A 147 4.24 -1.07 1.49
CA GLY A 147 4.82 -1.98 2.47
C GLY A 147 4.27 -1.67 3.85
N GLN A 148 3.91 -2.68 4.63
CA GLN A 148 3.51 -2.47 6.02
C GLN A 148 4.68 -2.86 6.92
N GLY A 149 5.17 -1.91 7.73
CA GLY A 149 6.35 -2.10 8.54
C GLY A 149 6.14 -3.09 9.67
N HIS A 150 7.21 -3.78 10.08
CA HIS A 150 7.12 -4.81 11.11
C HIS A 150 6.86 -4.28 12.54
N PHE A 151 7.22 -3.03 12.83
CA PHE A 151 7.41 -2.50 14.19
C PHE A 151 6.43 -2.97 15.27
N ASP A 152 7.04 -3.34 16.40
CA ASP A 152 6.49 -4.00 17.59
C ASP A 152 5.91 -2.99 18.61
N THR A 153 4.61 -3.16 18.88
CA THR A 153 3.76 -2.83 20.06
C THR A 153 3.94 -1.58 20.95
N ASN A 154 4.95 -0.70 20.81
CA ASN A 154 5.08 0.51 21.65
C ASN A 154 4.61 1.82 20.98
N PHE A 155 4.17 1.78 19.73
CA PHE A 155 3.76 2.95 18.93
C PHE A 155 2.41 2.73 18.23
N SER A 156 1.41 2.19 18.95
CA SER A 156 0.13 1.72 18.38
C SER A 156 -0.80 2.80 17.78
N SER A 157 -0.31 4.03 17.59
CA SER A 157 -1.09 5.19 17.14
C SER A 157 -0.52 5.86 15.88
N VAL A 158 0.36 5.19 15.14
CA VAL A 158 1.21 5.83 14.14
C VAL A 158 1.17 5.06 12.83
N ASN A 159 1.09 5.80 11.72
CA ASN A 159 1.22 5.27 10.37
C ASN A 159 2.54 4.52 10.16
N ASN A 160 2.44 3.21 10.10
CA ASN A 160 3.55 2.30 9.84
C ASN A 160 3.52 1.77 8.39
N TRP A 161 2.94 2.53 7.47
CA TRP A 161 2.97 2.22 6.05
C TRP A 161 4.13 2.92 5.34
N TRP A 162 4.67 2.20 4.37
CA TRP A 162 5.66 2.65 3.41
C TRP A 162 5.01 2.74 2.04
N ILE A 163 5.36 3.77 1.28
CA ILE A 163 5.04 3.91 -0.14
C ILE A 163 6.34 4.06 -0.92
N GLY A 164 6.44 3.41 -2.06
CA GLY A 164 7.63 3.42 -2.89
C GLY A 164 7.33 3.39 -4.38
N SER A 165 8.22 3.97 -5.18
CA SER A 165 8.11 4.01 -6.63
C SER A 165 9.41 4.53 -7.23
N PRO A 166 9.84 4.03 -8.39
CA PRO A 166 10.93 4.65 -9.14
C PRO A 166 10.70 6.14 -9.48
N SER A 167 9.44 6.60 -9.41
CA SER A 167 9.05 8.00 -9.67
C SER A 167 8.93 8.87 -8.42
N ILE A 168 9.14 8.30 -7.23
CA ILE A 168 9.15 9.05 -5.96
C ILE A 168 10.53 9.66 -5.75
N VAL A 169 10.55 10.88 -5.23
CA VAL A 169 11.73 11.56 -4.71
C VAL A 169 11.41 12.06 -3.30
N GLY A 170 12.02 11.44 -2.30
CA GLY A 170 11.88 11.77 -0.88
C GLY A 170 12.42 13.17 -0.58
N SER A 171 11.71 13.90 0.27
CA SER A 171 12.04 15.28 0.65
C SER A 171 11.81 15.54 2.15
N GLY A 172 12.40 14.70 3.01
CA GLY A 172 12.28 14.84 4.47
C GLY A 172 10.90 14.43 4.96
N SER A 173 10.07 15.39 5.39
CA SER A 173 8.72 15.12 5.94
C SER A 173 7.63 14.86 4.88
N ALA A 174 8.00 14.90 3.60
CA ALA A 174 7.12 14.60 2.47
C ALA A 174 7.93 13.89 1.37
N ALA A 175 7.24 13.48 0.32
CA ALA A 175 7.87 13.04 -0.90
C ALA A 175 7.14 13.59 -2.12
N ASN A 176 7.82 13.64 -3.27
CA ASN A 176 7.23 14.09 -4.52
C ASN A 176 7.17 12.92 -5.50
N LEU A 177 6.01 12.70 -6.09
CA LEU A 177 5.78 11.74 -7.16
C LEU A 177 5.80 12.49 -8.50
N GLY A 178 6.77 12.13 -9.34
CA GLY A 178 6.94 12.73 -10.67
C GLY A 178 7.22 14.24 -10.65
N ASN A 179 7.65 14.81 -9.52
CA ASN A 179 7.78 16.26 -9.28
C ASN A 179 6.47 17.08 -9.44
N VAL A 180 5.31 16.42 -9.38
CA VAL A 180 4.00 17.06 -9.58
C VAL A 180 3.09 16.86 -8.37
N ILE A 181 3.09 15.65 -7.80
CA ILE A 181 2.18 15.29 -6.70
C ILE A 181 2.99 15.16 -5.42
N GLN A 182 2.67 15.96 -4.42
CA GLN A 182 3.21 15.80 -3.08
C GLN A 182 2.48 14.65 -2.35
N ILE A 183 3.26 13.82 -1.67
CA ILE A 183 2.82 12.73 -0.80
C ILE A 183 3.11 13.12 0.64
N THR A 184 2.10 13.02 1.50
CA THR A 184 2.23 13.16 2.95
C THR A 184 1.55 12.00 3.67
N GLY A 185 1.94 11.72 4.91
CA GLY A 185 1.23 10.75 5.73
C GLY A 185 -0.12 11.28 6.21
N ASN A 186 -1.15 10.43 6.28
CA ASN A 186 -2.48 10.79 6.77
C ASN A 186 -2.63 10.71 8.31
N GLY A 187 -1.53 10.53 9.04
CA GLY A 187 -1.49 10.39 10.50
C GLY A 187 -1.48 8.94 10.98
N THR A 188 -2.52 8.16 10.65
CA THR A 188 -2.73 6.83 11.24
C THR A 188 -2.42 5.67 10.30
N ASP A 189 -2.87 5.67 9.04
CA ASP A 189 -2.76 4.47 8.18
C ASP A 189 -2.83 4.86 6.69
N GLY A 190 -1.74 5.38 6.12
CA GLY A 190 -1.63 5.66 4.69
C GLY A 190 -1.29 7.10 4.31
N PHE A 191 -1.73 7.53 3.13
CA PHE A 191 -1.12 8.65 2.42
C PHE A 191 -2.15 9.61 1.84
N THR A 192 -1.79 10.90 1.82
CA THR A 192 -2.51 11.95 1.12
C THR A 192 -1.69 12.42 -0.08
N PHE A 193 -2.35 12.56 -1.24
CA PHE A 193 -1.77 13.05 -2.49
C PHE A 193 -2.35 14.43 -2.79
N SER A 194 -1.50 15.45 -2.95
CA SER A 194 -1.94 16.82 -3.27
C SER A 194 -0.99 17.49 -4.26
N VAL A 195 -1.43 18.59 -4.87
CA VAL A 195 -0.59 19.49 -5.67
C VAL A 195 -0.49 20.84 -4.96
#